data_AF-A0A6A3J5I2-F1
#
_entry.id   AF-A0A6A3J5I2-F1
#
_cell.length_a   1.000
_cell.length_b   1.000
_cell.length_c   1.000
_cell.angle_alpha   90.00
_cell.angle_beta   90.00
_cell.angle_gamma   90.00
#
_symmetry.space_group_name_H-M   'P 1'
#
loop_
_entity.id
_entity.type
_entity.pdbx_description
1 polymer ?
#
loop_
_entity_poly.entity_id
_entity_poly.type
_entity_poly.pdbx_seq_one_letter_code
_entity_poly.pdbx_strand_id
1 'polypeptide(L)'
;MSWRQYGILLKFAPGTANAIEQTTGFPDYTPNLSKTTELEAVRARWDPPLFKVLWDSAPWDDMFHQRLKFLILHSADDLSARAKSDLVAIVEFMWTHRPTFWLIGHWFFIDHHRDDYSADLHTDRKKECDAVKKNCKKLLDDKVRAGLPESILEEPGVWTFPAKCCFWVWMDTSPADGQSRPLALMEQLKIVDQLEPARVQWNSCDSDDQCVAHLSSSLRKKLLPESERRRYPVSTQRP
;
A
#
# COMPACT_ATOMS: atom_id res chain seq x y z
N MET A 1 -19.36 -0.55 13.25
CA MET A 1 -18.73 0.49 14.10
C MET A 1 -18.29 1.66 13.22
N SER A 2 -18.40 2.91 13.68
CA SER A 2 -17.95 4.13 12.98
C SER A 2 -17.27 5.08 13.95
N TRP A 3 -16.28 5.84 13.50
CA TRP A 3 -15.53 6.81 14.31
C TRP A 3 -15.14 8.02 13.45
N ARG A 4 -14.64 9.10 14.07
CA ARG A 4 -14.12 10.26 13.34
C ARG A 4 -12.61 10.26 13.30
N GLN A 5 -12.03 10.54 12.13
CA GLN A 5 -10.61 10.79 11.94
C GLN A 5 -10.44 12.09 11.16
N TYR A 6 -9.66 13.01 11.72
CA TYR A 6 -9.50 14.37 11.20
C TYR A 6 -10.83 15.05 10.86
N GLY A 7 -11.88 14.82 11.65
CA GLY A 7 -13.22 15.37 11.40
C GLY A 7 -14.08 14.59 10.39
N ILE A 8 -13.55 13.60 9.66
CA ILE A 8 -14.33 12.76 8.72
C ILE A 8 -14.87 11.52 9.42
N LEU A 9 -16.15 11.23 9.25
CA LEU A 9 -16.77 10.01 9.76
C LEU A 9 -16.39 8.80 8.89
N LEU A 10 -15.66 7.87 9.49
CA LEU A 10 -15.23 6.61 8.90
C LEU A 10 -16.15 5.46 9.31
N LYS A 11 -16.20 4.45 8.44
CA LYS A 11 -16.84 3.16 8.72
C LYS A 11 -15.99 2.03 8.15
N PHE A 12 -16.09 0.86 8.78
CA PHE A 12 -15.64 -0.38 8.15
C PHE A 12 -16.51 -0.69 6.93
N ALA A 13 -15.93 -1.39 5.95
CA ALA A 13 -16.72 -1.94 4.84
C ALA A 13 -17.85 -2.81 5.42
N PRO A 14 -19.07 -2.77 4.87
CA PRO A 14 -20.17 -3.59 5.36
C PRO A 14 -19.80 -5.07 5.23
N GLY A 15 -19.78 -5.78 6.35
CA GLY A 15 -19.64 -7.23 6.38
C GLY A 15 -20.91 -7.88 5.85
N THR A 16 -20.92 -8.23 4.58
CA THR A 16 -21.94 -9.11 3.99
C THR A 16 -21.36 -10.51 3.85
N ALA A 17 -22.21 -11.54 3.72
CA ALA A 17 -21.74 -12.93 3.60
C ALA A 17 -20.80 -13.20 2.40
N ASN A 18 -20.81 -12.28 1.41
CA ASN A 18 -19.94 -12.33 0.22
C ASN A 18 -18.91 -11.19 0.22
N ALA A 19 -18.75 -10.46 1.32
CA ALA A 19 -17.77 -9.39 1.40
C ALA A 19 -16.37 -10.00 1.40
N ILE A 20 -15.54 -9.55 0.46
CA ILE A 20 -14.11 -9.83 0.47
C ILE A 20 -13.56 -9.30 1.80
N GLU A 21 -12.88 -10.13 2.59
CA GLU A 21 -12.18 -9.67 3.78
C GLU A 21 -10.93 -8.87 3.38
N GLN A 22 -10.58 -7.85 4.17
CA GLN A 22 -9.34 -7.11 3.90
C GLN A 22 -8.14 -8.00 4.25
N THR A 23 -7.05 -7.84 3.49
CA THR A 23 -5.77 -8.48 3.78
C THR A 23 -5.29 -8.10 5.19
N THR A 24 -4.88 -9.08 5.98
CA THR A 24 -4.40 -8.88 7.36
C THR A 24 -3.35 -7.77 7.44
N GLY A 25 -3.49 -6.89 8.43
CA GLY A 25 -2.58 -5.75 8.66
C GLY A 25 -2.92 -4.50 7.86
N PHE A 26 -3.68 -4.60 6.76
CA PHE A 26 -4.08 -3.43 5.98
C PHE A 26 -5.32 -2.73 6.57
N PRO A 27 -5.42 -1.39 6.46
CA PRO A 27 -6.61 -0.65 6.84
C PRO A 27 -7.87 -1.11 6.09
N ASP A 28 -8.96 -1.35 6.82
CA ASP A 28 -10.27 -1.76 6.27
C ASP A 28 -11.38 -0.74 6.56
N TYR A 29 -11.12 0.53 6.29
CA TYR A 29 -12.09 1.60 6.52
C TYR A 29 -12.22 2.52 5.31
N THR A 30 -13.33 3.24 5.24
CA THR A 30 -13.63 4.23 4.20
C THR A 30 -14.45 5.39 4.80
N PRO A 31 -14.33 6.62 4.25
CA PRO A 31 -15.27 7.68 4.53
C PRO A 31 -16.73 7.25 4.33
N ASN A 32 -17.62 7.69 5.22
CA ASN A 32 -19.04 7.39 5.14
C ASN A 32 -19.76 8.34 4.17
N LEU A 33 -19.50 8.17 2.88
CA LEU A 33 -19.97 9.05 1.80
C LEU A 33 -21.50 9.03 1.58
N SER A 34 -22.25 8.19 2.27
CA SER A 34 -23.72 8.24 2.23
C SER A 34 -24.30 9.43 2.99
N LYS A 35 -23.48 10.14 3.77
CA LYS A 35 -23.85 11.39 4.43
C LYS A 35 -23.33 12.58 3.62
N THR A 36 -24.21 13.46 3.19
CA THR A 36 -23.86 14.64 2.39
C THR A 36 -22.78 15.50 3.05
N THR A 37 -22.86 15.73 4.36
CA THR A 37 -21.87 16.49 5.11
C THR A 37 -20.47 15.88 5.05
N GLU A 38 -20.36 14.55 5.04
CA GLU A 38 -19.07 13.86 4.96
C GLU A 38 -18.54 13.86 3.52
N LEU A 39 -19.42 13.75 2.53
CA LEU A 39 -19.07 13.89 1.12
C LEU A 39 -18.53 15.30 0.82
N GLU A 40 -19.20 16.34 1.31
CA GLU A 40 -18.75 17.73 1.18
C GLU A 40 -17.40 17.96 1.88
N ALA A 41 -17.22 17.41 3.09
CA ALA A 41 -15.97 17.53 3.83
C ALA A 41 -14.79 16.87 3.11
N VAL A 42 -14.96 15.70 2.49
CA VAL A 42 -13.87 15.09 1.70
C VAL A 42 -13.64 15.80 0.36
N ARG A 43 -14.68 16.35 -0.27
CA ARG A 43 -14.56 17.18 -1.48
C ARG A 43 -13.74 18.44 -1.22
N ALA A 44 -14.01 19.12 -0.10
CA ALA A 44 -13.30 20.33 0.29
C ALA A 44 -11.78 20.10 0.46
N ARG A 45 -11.37 18.87 0.81
CA ARG A 45 -9.95 18.50 0.97
C ARG A 45 -9.25 18.14 -0.33
N TRP A 46 -9.98 17.85 -1.40
CA TRP A 46 -9.37 17.55 -2.69
C TRP A 46 -8.82 18.83 -3.31
N ASP A 47 -7.49 18.91 -3.36
CA ASP A 47 -6.74 20.02 -3.94
C ASP A 47 -5.77 19.47 -5.01
N PRO A 48 -6.09 19.64 -6.31
CA PRO A 48 -5.25 19.13 -7.39
C PRO A 48 -3.82 19.72 -7.42
N PRO A 49 -3.60 21.03 -7.22
CA PRO A 49 -2.25 21.57 -7.04
C PRO A 49 -1.42 20.89 -5.94
N LEU A 50 -1.99 20.70 -4.75
CA LEU A 50 -1.28 20.01 -3.67
C LEU A 50 -0.99 18.54 -4.02
N PHE A 51 -1.94 17.87 -4.67
CA PHE A 51 -1.75 16.51 -5.14
C PHE A 51 -0.62 16.41 -6.16
N LYS A 52 -0.53 17.35 -7.12
CA LYS A 52 0.55 17.36 -8.12
C LYS A 52 1.92 17.47 -7.47
N VAL A 53 2.08 18.32 -6.44
CA VAL A 53 3.34 18.41 -5.68
C VAL A 53 3.69 17.08 -5.00
N LEU A 54 2.71 16.39 -4.42
CA LEU A 54 2.90 15.05 -3.84
C LEU A 54 3.24 14.00 -4.92
N TRP A 55 2.58 14.06 -6.07
CA TRP A 55 2.80 13.12 -7.16
C TRP A 55 4.19 13.28 -7.77
N ASP A 56 4.63 14.53 -7.98
CA ASP A 56 5.93 14.87 -8.53
C ASP A 56 7.10 14.49 -7.60
N SER A 57 6.84 14.34 -6.30
CA SER A 57 7.86 13.83 -5.36
C SER A 57 8.05 12.31 -5.44
N ALA A 58 7.26 11.59 -6.25
CA ALA A 58 7.37 10.16 -6.49
C ALA A 58 7.50 9.31 -5.21
N PRO A 59 6.56 9.38 -4.25
CA PRO A 59 6.67 8.69 -2.95
C PRO A 59 6.79 7.16 -3.07
N TRP A 60 6.37 6.59 -4.20
CA TRP A 60 6.54 5.18 -4.51
C TRP A 60 8.00 4.78 -4.78
N ASP A 61 8.88 5.72 -5.16
CA ASP A 61 10.31 5.46 -5.34
C ASP A 61 10.93 5.20 -3.97
N ASP A 62 10.72 6.11 -3.02
CA ASP A 62 11.13 5.95 -1.62
C ASP A 62 10.57 4.65 -1.02
N MET A 63 9.28 4.39 -1.25
CA MET A 63 8.65 3.13 -0.85
C MET A 63 9.39 1.92 -1.43
N PHE A 64 9.75 1.92 -2.72
CA PHE A 64 10.47 0.80 -3.33
C PHE A 64 11.92 0.68 -2.85
N HIS A 65 12.62 1.78 -2.65
CA HIS A 65 14.01 1.76 -2.19
C HIS A 65 14.13 1.26 -0.76
N GLN A 66 13.17 1.60 0.10
CA GLN A 66 13.07 1.19 1.51
C GLN A 66 12.48 -0.21 1.69
N ARG A 67 12.04 -0.87 0.61
CA ARG A 67 11.47 -2.21 0.68
C ARG A 67 12.38 -3.18 1.42
N LEU A 68 11.79 -4.12 2.16
CA LEU A 68 12.54 -5.22 2.74
C LEU A 68 13.25 -6.03 1.64
N LYS A 69 14.56 -6.18 1.79
CA LYS A 69 15.44 -6.89 0.83
C LYS A 69 15.98 -8.19 1.41
N PHE A 70 15.25 -8.78 2.33
CA PHE A 70 15.60 -10.02 3.03
C PHE A 70 14.49 -11.03 2.83
N LEU A 71 14.86 -12.31 2.82
CA LEU A 71 13.90 -13.39 2.99
C LEU A 71 13.89 -13.76 4.46
N ILE A 72 12.71 -13.84 5.06
CA ILE A 72 12.52 -14.14 6.47
C ILE A 72 11.84 -15.50 6.69
N LEU A 73 11.18 -16.05 5.66
CA LEU A 73 10.54 -17.36 5.70
C LEU A 73 11.36 -18.44 4.97
N HIS A 74 12.14 -18.06 3.96
CA HIS A 74 12.90 -19.00 3.11
C HIS A 74 14.39 -18.69 3.07
N SER A 75 15.22 -19.71 3.17
CA SER A 75 16.65 -19.57 2.92
C SER A 75 16.90 -19.38 1.42
N ALA A 76 17.69 -18.37 1.07
CA ALA A 76 18.11 -18.16 -0.32
C ALA A 76 18.94 -19.33 -0.87
N ASP A 77 19.60 -20.10 -0.01
CA ASP A 77 20.40 -21.26 -0.41
C ASP A 77 19.50 -22.43 -0.84
N ASP A 78 18.31 -22.54 -0.26
CA ASP A 78 17.33 -23.59 -0.55
C ASP A 78 16.45 -23.29 -1.77
N LEU A 79 16.47 -22.04 -2.25
CA LEU A 79 15.73 -21.65 -3.45
C LEU A 79 16.40 -22.18 -4.71
N SER A 80 15.61 -22.85 -5.55
CA SER A 80 16.03 -23.28 -6.88
C SER A 80 16.42 -22.08 -7.76
N ALA A 81 17.25 -22.31 -8.78
CA ALA A 81 17.61 -21.27 -9.76
C ALA A 81 16.37 -20.65 -10.44
N ARG A 82 15.33 -21.46 -10.68
CA ARG A 82 14.04 -21.00 -11.21
C ARG A 82 13.33 -20.07 -10.21
N ALA A 83 13.18 -20.49 -8.95
CA ALA A 83 12.54 -19.67 -7.92
C ALA A 83 13.27 -18.32 -7.75
N LYS A 84 14.60 -18.33 -7.81
CA LYS A 84 15.42 -17.12 -7.79
C LYS A 84 15.12 -16.20 -8.97
N SER A 85 15.04 -16.75 -10.18
CA SER A 85 14.67 -16.00 -11.39
C SER A 85 13.23 -15.49 -11.36
N ASP A 86 12.30 -16.24 -10.78
CA ASP A 86 10.90 -15.83 -10.64
C ASP A 86 10.75 -14.67 -9.66
N LEU A 87 11.51 -14.69 -8.55
CA LEU A 87 11.61 -13.55 -7.64
C LEU A 87 12.13 -12.29 -8.33
N VAL A 88 13.11 -12.42 -9.24
CA VAL A 88 13.57 -11.28 -10.06
C VAL A 88 12.42 -10.72 -10.87
N ALA A 89 11.70 -11.56 -11.61
CA ALA A 89 10.56 -11.10 -12.42
C ALA A 89 9.46 -10.43 -11.58
N ILE A 90 9.20 -10.92 -10.36
CA ILE A 90 8.24 -10.31 -9.44
C ILE A 90 8.73 -8.92 -9.00
N VAL A 91 10.00 -8.78 -8.60
CA VAL A 91 10.57 -7.49 -8.19
C VAL A 91 10.63 -6.50 -9.36
N GLU A 92 10.84 -6.97 -10.59
CA GLU A 92 10.76 -6.13 -11.79
C GLU A 92 9.34 -5.63 -12.06
N PHE A 93 8.33 -6.48 -11.84
CA PHE A 93 6.94 -6.09 -11.90
C PHE A 93 6.62 -5.03 -10.82
N MET A 94 7.08 -5.26 -9.58
CA MET A 94 6.94 -4.31 -8.47
C MET A 94 7.55 -2.96 -8.82
N TRP A 95 8.78 -2.93 -9.33
CA TRP A 95 9.41 -1.69 -9.78
C TRP A 95 8.58 -1.00 -10.86
N THR A 96 8.14 -1.73 -11.88
CA THR A 96 7.42 -1.14 -13.03
C THR A 96 6.08 -0.54 -12.59
N HIS A 97 5.42 -1.15 -11.61
CA HIS A 97 4.07 -0.79 -11.18
C HIS A 97 4.01 -0.19 -9.77
N ARG A 98 5.14 0.25 -9.21
CA ARG A 98 5.22 0.86 -7.87
C ARG A 98 4.28 2.06 -7.66
N PRO A 99 3.99 2.96 -8.64
CA PRO A 99 2.99 4.00 -8.42
C PRO A 99 1.60 3.40 -8.15
N THR A 100 1.26 2.29 -8.80
CA THR A 100 -0.01 1.59 -8.61
C THR A 100 -0.10 0.91 -7.24
N PHE A 101 0.99 0.29 -6.76
CA PHE A 101 1.08 -0.21 -5.39
C PHE A 101 0.83 0.91 -4.38
N TRP A 102 1.48 2.05 -4.56
CA TRP A 102 1.30 3.20 -3.70
C TRP A 102 -0.13 3.74 -3.75
N LEU A 103 -0.72 3.93 -4.94
CA LEU A 103 -2.12 4.41 -5.09
C LEU A 103 -3.15 3.51 -4.40
N ILE A 104 -2.97 2.19 -4.47
CA ILE A 104 -3.88 1.22 -3.85
C ILE A 104 -3.71 1.20 -2.33
N GLY A 105 -2.47 1.33 -1.84
CA GLY A 105 -2.13 1.45 -0.43
C GLY A 105 -2.53 2.81 0.18
N HIS A 106 -2.70 3.85 -0.63
CA HIS A 106 -2.99 5.23 -0.22
C HIS A 106 -4.20 5.79 -0.96
N TRP A 107 -5.30 5.05 -1.00
CA TRP A 107 -6.45 5.43 -1.79
C TRP A 107 -7.13 6.68 -1.23
N PHE A 108 -7.18 7.79 -1.97
CA PHE A 108 -7.81 9.03 -1.50
C PHE A 108 -9.05 9.38 -2.34
N PHE A 109 -9.90 10.23 -1.77
CA PHE A 109 -11.05 10.77 -2.47
C PHE A 109 -10.61 11.80 -3.52
N ILE A 110 -11.20 11.74 -4.71
CA ILE A 110 -11.01 12.71 -5.79
C ILE A 110 -12.38 13.29 -6.11
N ASP A 111 -12.53 14.60 -6.02
CA ASP A 111 -13.75 15.27 -6.48
C ASP A 111 -13.73 15.40 -8.00
N HIS A 112 -14.18 14.36 -8.70
CA HIS A 112 -14.18 14.25 -10.15
C HIS A 112 -15.10 15.27 -10.86
N HIS A 113 -15.85 16.09 -10.12
CA HIS A 113 -16.64 17.19 -10.67
C HIS A 113 -15.92 18.54 -10.56
N ARG A 114 -14.74 18.60 -9.93
CA ARG A 114 -14.02 19.85 -9.67
C ARG A 114 -13.48 20.49 -10.95
N ASP A 115 -12.82 19.70 -11.79
CA ASP A 115 -12.20 20.11 -13.05
C ASP A 115 -11.92 18.87 -13.92
N ASP A 116 -11.58 19.11 -15.20
CA ASP A 116 -11.28 18.05 -16.17
C ASP A 116 -10.12 17.15 -15.70
N TYR A 117 -9.09 17.74 -15.08
CA TYR A 117 -7.96 17.00 -14.53
C TYR A 117 -8.41 15.98 -13.46
N SER A 118 -9.31 16.38 -12.57
CA SER A 118 -9.85 15.53 -11.50
C SER A 118 -10.76 14.43 -12.06
N ALA A 119 -11.52 14.74 -13.11
CA ALA A 119 -12.36 13.76 -13.80
C ALA A 119 -11.53 12.65 -14.48
N ASP A 120 -10.51 13.06 -15.22
CA ASP A 120 -9.58 12.16 -15.91
C ASP A 120 -8.80 11.31 -14.90
N LEU A 121 -8.17 11.95 -13.89
CA LEU A 121 -7.42 11.25 -12.86
C LEU A 121 -8.28 10.23 -12.11
N HIS A 122 -9.52 10.57 -11.77
CA HIS A 122 -10.42 9.63 -11.08
C HIS A 122 -10.70 8.38 -11.93
N THR A 123 -10.95 8.57 -13.23
CA THR A 123 -11.27 7.50 -14.18
C THR A 123 -10.05 6.63 -14.48
N ASP A 124 -8.92 7.26 -14.84
CA ASP A 124 -7.70 6.59 -15.24
C ASP A 124 -7.08 5.83 -14.07
N ARG A 125 -7.02 6.45 -12.88
CA ARG A 125 -6.53 5.79 -11.66
C ARG A 125 -7.24 4.46 -11.41
N LYS A 126 -8.58 4.43 -11.54
CA LYS A 126 -9.35 3.20 -11.32
C LYS A 126 -9.03 2.15 -12.38
N LYS A 127 -9.05 2.55 -13.66
CA LYS A 127 -8.79 1.66 -14.80
C LYS A 127 -7.40 1.03 -14.73
N GLU A 128 -6.37 1.83 -14.45
CA GLU A 128 -4.99 1.37 -14.32
C GLU A 128 -4.82 0.44 -13.13
N CYS A 129 -5.33 0.83 -11.95
CA CYS A 129 -5.27 -0.01 -10.75
C CYS A 129 -5.92 -1.38 -10.97
N ASP A 130 -7.11 -1.43 -11.59
CA ASP A 130 -7.82 -2.68 -11.85
C ASP A 130 -7.05 -3.57 -12.84
N ALA A 131 -6.46 -2.98 -13.89
CA ALA A 131 -5.65 -3.69 -14.88
C ALA A 131 -4.36 -4.27 -14.28
N VAL A 132 -3.62 -3.47 -13.51
CA VAL A 132 -2.36 -3.89 -12.88
C VAL A 132 -2.62 -4.94 -11.80
N LYS A 133 -3.68 -4.80 -10.98
CA LYS A 133 -4.07 -5.83 -10.00
C LYS A 133 -4.29 -7.18 -10.67
N LYS A 134 -5.04 -7.20 -11.79
CA LYS A 134 -5.29 -8.41 -12.57
C LYS A 134 -4.00 -9.03 -13.11
N ASN A 135 -3.11 -8.20 -13.66
CA ASN A 135 -1.84 -8.66 -14.22
C ASN A 135 -0.89 -9.19 -13.14
N CYS A 136 -0.85 -8.55 -11.97
CA CYS A 136 -0.08 -9.01 -10.82
C CYS A 136 -0.57 -10.38 -10.34
N LYS A 137 -1.89 -10.53 -10.13
CA LYS A 137 -2.46 -11.82 -9.75
C LYS A 137 -2.10 -12.92 -10.75
N LYS A 138 -2.25 -12.64 -12.05
CA LYS A 138 -1.86 -13.59 -13.10
C LYS A 138 -0.38 -13.96 -13.04
N LEU A 139 0.51 -12.97 -12.88
CA LEU A 139 1.95 -13.21 -12.75
C LEU A 139 2.24 -14.15 -11.58
N LEU A 140 1.72 -13.85 -10.39
CA LEU A 140 1.96 -14.64 -9.18
C LEU A 140 1.38 -16.06 -9.33
N ASP A 141 0.13 -16.19 -9.80
CA ASP A 141 -0.53 -17.48 -10.03
C ASP A 141 0.26 -18.35 -11.03
N ASP A 142 0.79 -17.75 -12.11
CA ASP A 142 1.60 -18.45 -13.11
C ASP A 142 2.98 -18.87 -12.54
N LYS A 143 3.60 -18.06 -11.66
CA LYS A 143 4.85 -18.44 -10.98
C LYS A 143 4.62 -19.61 -10.01
N VAL A 144 3.56 -19.57 -9.22
CA VAL A 144 3.21 -20.66 -8.29
C VAL A 144 2.92 -21.96 -9.07
N ARG A 145 2.15 -21.88 -10.17
CA ARG A 145 1.91 -23.04 -11.04
C ARG A 145 3.19 -23.61 -11.65
N ALA A 146 4.19 -22.75 -11.91
CA ALA A 146 5.50 -23.15 -12.42
C ALA A 146 6.47 -23.69 -11.33
N GLY A 147 6.02 -23.78 -10.07
CA GLY A 147 6.76 -24.40 -8.97
C GLY A 147 7.37 -23.41 -7.97
N LEU A 148 7.04 -22.13 -8.02
CA LEU A 148 7.39 -21.19 -6.93
C LEU A 148 6.59 -21.57 -5.67
N PRO A 149 7.23 -21.81 -4.52
CA PRO A 149 6.51 -22.03 -3.27
C PRO A 149 5.57 -20.86 -2.96
N GLU A 150 4.28 -21.15 -2.73
CA GLU A 150 3.27 -20.12 -2.47
C GLU A 150 3.62 -19.26 -1.24
N SER A 151 4.28 -19.84 -0.23
CA SER A 151 4.76 -19.12 0.96
C SER A 151 5.77 -18.02 0.65
N ILE A 152 6.41 -18.01 -0.53
CA ILE A 152 7.28 -16.90 -0.94
C ILE A 152 6.49 -15.61 -1.16
N LEU A 153 5.20 -15.71 -1.51
CA LEU A 153 4.33 -14.54 -1.69
C LEU A 153 4.02 -13.82 -0.37
N GLU A 154 4.28 -14.49 0.76
CA GLU A 154 4.15 -13.97 2.12
C GLU A 154 5.47 -13.37 2.65
N GLU A 155 6.53 -13.38 1.84
CA GLU A 155 7.78 -12.70 2.19
C GLU A 155 7.56 -11.17 2.17
N PRO A 156 7.94 -10.43 3.21
CA PRO A 156 7.70 -8.97 3.25
C PRO A 156 8.37 -8.18 2.11
N GLY A 157 9.43 -8.74 1.52
CA GLY A 157 10.09 -8.17 0.35
C GLY A 157 9.35 -8.38 -0.98
N VAL A 158 8.28 -9.18 -0.99
CA VAL A 158 7.40 -9.46 -2.13
C VAL A 158 6.09 -8.71 -1.92
N TRP A 159 5.92 -7.60 -2.63
CA TRP A 159 4.70 -6.80 -2.47
C TRP A 159 3.50 -7.48 -3.10
N THR A 160 2.41 -7.52 -2.33
CA THR A 160 1.10 -7.94 -2.80
C THR A 160 0.10 -6.80 -2.68
N PHE A 161 -0.96 -6.85 -3.49
CA PHE A 161 -2.03 -5.86 -3.37
C PHE A 161 -2.96 -6.23 -2.22
N PRO A 162 -3.40 -5.26 -1.40
CA PRO A 162 -4.47 -5.51 -0.45
C PRO A 162 -5.75 -5.88 -1.21
N ALA A 163 -6.57 -6.72 -0.57
CA ALA A 163 -7.84 -7.17 -1.12
C ALA A 163 -8.78 -6.00 -1.45
N LYS A 164 -8.73 -4.94 -0.65
CA LYS A 164 -9.43 -3.66 -0.90
C LYS A 164 -8.44 -2.50 -0.90
N CYS A 165 -8.77 -1.44 -1.63
CA CYS A 165 -8.01 -0.19 -1.57
C CYS A 165 -8.05 0.39 -0.14
N CYS A 166 -6.91 0.85 0.38
CA CYS A 166 -6.79 1.34 1.75
C CYS A 166 -7.00 2.85 1.77
N PHE A 167 -8.14 3.33 2.29
CA PHE A 167 -8.44 4.76 2.23
C PHE A 167 -7.49 5.60 3.10
N TRP A 168 -6.81 6.57 2.52
CA TRP A 168 -6.09 7.62 3.23
C TRP A 168 -6.97 8.87 3.35
N VAL A 169 -7.26 9.26 4.59
CA VAL A 169 -8.01 10.48 4.90
C VAL A 169 -7.04 11.65 4.97
N TRP A 170 -7.13 12.57 4.02
CA TRP A 170 -6.37 13.82 4.08
C TRP A 170 -6.86 14.66 5.25
N MET A 171 -5.94 15.32 5.93
CA MET A 171 -6.24 16.30 6.97
C MET A 171 -6.79 17.58 6.34
N ASP A 172 -7.47 18.39 7.13
CA ASP A 172 -7.91 19.70 6.69
C ASP A 172 -6.69 20.59 6.40
N THR A 173 -6.67 21.19 5.21
CA THR A 173 -5.62 22.11 4.78
C THR A 173 -6.01 23.57 4.98
N SER A 174 -7.19 23.84 5.55
CA SER A 174 -7.63 25.19 5.93
C SER A 174 -6.73 25.73 7.05
N PRO A 175 -6.32 27.02 7.02
CA PRO A 175 -5.59 27.63 8.12
C PRO A 175 -6.41 27.49 9.42
N ALA A 176 -5.83 26.87 10.45
CA ALA A 176 -6.42 26.91 11.78
C ALA A 176 -6.43 28.38 12.26
N ASP A 177 -7.40 28.72 13.12
CA ASP A 177 -7.64 30.07 13.67
C ASP A 177 -6.52 30.57 14.62
N GLY A 178 -5.25 30.51 14.19
CA GLY A 178 -4.18 31.38 14.69
C GLY A 178 -2.88 30.74 15.20
N GLN A 179 -2.62 29.44 15.12
CA GLN A 179 -1.38 28.89 15.74
C GLN A 179 -0.53 27.90 14.95
N SER A 180 -1.02 27.26 13.88
CA SER A 180 -0.16 26.37 13.06
C SER A 180 -0.49 26.46 11.58
N ARG A 181 0.55 26.40 10.74
CA ARG A 181 0.38 26.24 9.29
C ARG A 181 -0.30 24.89 9.01
N PRO A 182 -1.17 24.79 8.00
CA PRO A 182 -1.65 23.51 7.53
C PRO A 182 -0.49 22.58 7.14
N LEU A 183 -0.63 21.29 7.45
CA LEU A 183 0.38 20.29 7.07
C LEU A 183 0.31 20.03 5.57
N ALA A 184 1.47 20.06 4.90
CA ALA A 184 1.58 19.67 3.51
C ALA A 184 1.22 18.19 3.33
N LEU A 185 0.73 17.78 2.16
CA LEU A 185 0.37 16.38 1.90
C LEU A 185 1.54 15.41 2.14
N MET A 186 2.78 15.82 1.86
CA MET A 186 3.96 15.03 2.19
C MET A 186 4.17 14.81 3.70
N GLU A 187 3.84 15.81 4.53
CA GLU A 187 3.92 15.67 5.99
C GLU A 187 2.80 14.75 6.50
N GLN A 188 1.61 14.87 5.91
CA GLN A 188 0.49 13.98 6.21
C GLN A 188 0.75 12.53 5.77
N LEU A 189 1.43 12.34 4.63
CA LEU A 189 1.84 11.02 4.14
C LEU A 189 2.76 10.33 5.16
N LYS A 190 3.80 11.02 5.64
CA LYS A 190 4.71 10.47 6.65
C LYS A 190 3.97 10.03 7.93
N ILE A 191 2.97 10.81 8.35
CA ILE A 191 2.16 10.48 9.53
C ILE A 191 1.34 9.20 9.28
N VAL A 192 0.65 9.09 8.13
CA VAL A 192 -0.17 7.90 7.87
C VAL A 192 0.69 6.65 7.66
N ASP A 193 1.85 6.76 7.03
CA ASP A 193 2.77 5.63 6.79
C ASP A 193 3.41 5.12 8.09
N GLN A 194 3.62 6.00 9.06
CA GLN A 194 4.10 5.63 10.39
C GLN A 194 3.00 4.97 11.23
N LEU A 195 1.78 5.49 11.16
CA LEU A 195 0.64 4.93 11.92
C LEU A 195 0.14 3.61 11.32
N GLU A 196 0.27 3.43 10.01
CA GLU A 196 -0.29 2.32 9.25
C GLU A 196 0.76 1.70 8.30
N PRO A 197 1.81 1.06 8.84
CA PRO A 197 3.00 0.62 8.09
C PRO A 197 2.70 -0.36 6.94
N ALA A 198 1.58 -1.08 6.98
CA ALA A 198 1.16 -1.96 5.89
C ALA A 198 0.97 -1.21 4.55
N ARG A 199 0.62 0.08 4.58
CA ARG A 199 0.46 0.90 3.37
C ARG A 199 1.75 1.01 2.55
N VAL A 200 2.88 1.02 3.26
CA VAL A 200 4.23 1.02 2.71
C VAL A 200 4.89 -0.35 2.83
N GLN A 201 4.10 -1.43 2.89
CA GLN A 201 4.60 -2.80 2.90
C GLN A 201 5.60 -3.07 4.04
N TRP A 202 5.35 -2.46 5.20
CA TRP A 202 6.14 -2.59 6.43
C TRP A 202 7.58 -2.03 6.34
N ASN A 203 7.84 -1.15 5.38
CA ASN A 203 9.15 -0.52 5.21
C ASN A 203 9.51 0.48 6.31
N SER A 204 8.51 1.02 7.00
CA SER A 204 8.66 1.97 8.11
C SER A 204 8.84 1.30 9.47
N CYS A 205 8.96 -0.03 9.53
CA CYS A 205 9.17 -0.76 10.78
C CYS A 205 10.62 -0.60 11.28
N ASP A 206 10.76 -0.22 12.55
CA ASP A 206 12.05 0.06 13.20
C ASP A 206 12.71 -1.20 13.80
N SER A 207 11.97 -2.31 13.86
CA SER A 207 12.47 -3.59 14.36
C SER A 207 11.92 -4.79 13.60
N ASP A 208 12.63 -5.90 13.69
CA ASP A 208 12.21 -7.15 13.10
C ASP A 208 10.86 -7.65 13.66
N ASP A 209 10.67 -7.53 14.98
CA ASP A 209 9.39 -7.83 15.64
C ASP A 209 8.21 -7.06 15.02
N GLN A 210 8.41 -5.78 14.68
CA GLN A 210 7.39 -4.97 14.00
C GLN A 210 7.17 -5.45 12.56
N CYS A 211 8.24 -5.77 11.84
CA CYS A 211 8.17 -6.31 10.47
C CYS A 211 7.35 -7.60 10.40
N VAL A 212 7.42 -8.47 11.42
CA VAL A 212 6.75 -9.79 11.38
C VAL A 212 5.43 -9.83 12.14
N ALA A 213 5.04 -8.76 12.85
CA ALA A 213 3.84 -8.72 13.67
C ALA A 213 2.54 -8.94 12.88
N HIS A 214 2.54 -8.58 11.59
CA HIS A 214 1.39 -8.75 10.70
C HIS A 214 1.22 -10.19 10.19
N LEU A 215 2.27 -11.02 10.27
CA LEU A 215 2.23 -12.41 9.83
C LEU A 215 1.32 -13.24 10.72
N SER A 216 0.61 -14.18 10.09
CA SER A 216 -0.23 -15.13 10.82
C SER A 216 0.60 -15.96 11.81
N SER A 217 -0.05 -16.47 12.86
CA SER A 217 0.62 -17.31 13.86
C SER A 217 1.23 -18.58 13.27
N SER A 218 0.76 -19.06 12.11
CA SER A 218 1.35 -20.20 11.41
C SER A 218 2.62 -19.81 10.63
N LEU A 219 2.64 -18.62 10.01
CA LEU A 219 3.82 -18.09 9.32
C LEU A 219 4.92 -17.68 10.30
N ARG A 220 4.58 -17.06 11.44
CA ARG A 220 5.56 -16.70 12.48
C ARG A 220 6.33 -17.90 13.04
N LYS A 221 5.75 -19.11 13.02
CA LYS A 221 6.43 -20.35 13.41
C LYS A 221 7.43 -20.86 12.38
N LYS A 222 7.40 -20.33 11.16
CA LYS A 222 8.29 -20.69 10.05
C LYS A 222 9.38 -19.64 9.80
N LEU A 223 9.48 -18.63 10.66
CA LEU A 223 10.53 -17.62 10.55
C LEU A 223 11.91 -18.27 10.65
N LEU A 224 12.80 -17.90 9.75
CA LEU A 224 14.23 -18.19 9.91
C LEU A 224 14.76 -17.54 11.19
N PRO A 225 15.76 -18.12 11.84
CA PRO A 225 16.54 -17.41 12.87
C PRO A 225 17.06 -16.09 12.31
N GLU A 226 17.07 -15.02 13.12
CA GLU A 226 17.55 -13.70 12.68
C GLU A 226 18.96 -13.76 12.05
N SER A 227 19.84 -14.59 12.62
CA SER A 227 21.20 -14.82 12.11
C SER A 227 21.27 -15.43 10.71
N GLU A 228 20.20 -16.06 10.24
CA GLU A 228 20.10 -16.72 8.93
C GLU A 228 19.39 -15.87 7.89
N ARG A 229 18.76 -14.75 8.28
CA ARG A 229 18.06 -13.85 7.38
C ARG A 229 19.06 -13.04 6.57
N ARG A 230 19.33 -13.53 5.35
CA ARG A 230 20.29 -12.91 4.44
C ARG A 230 19.60 -11.91 3.53
N ARG A 231 20.33 -10.85 3.19
CA ARG A 231 19.91 -9.90 2.17
C ARG A 231 19.83 -10.65 0.84
N TYR A 232 18.66 -10.62 0.21
CA TYR A 232 18.42 -11.15 -1.11
C TYR A 232 18.53 -10.00 -2.12
N PRO A 233 19.65 -9.89 -2.86
CA PRO A 233 20.05 -8.68 -3.58
C PRO A 233 19.27 -8.45 -4.89
N VAL A 234 18.09 -9.04 -5.05
CA VAL A 234 17.33 -9.06 -6.31
C VAL A 234 16.91 -7.68 -6.86
N SER A 235 17.20 -6.58 -6.16
CA SER A 235 17.34 -5.29 -6.87
C SER A 235 18.39 -4.37 -6.26
N THR A 236 19.65 -4.54 -6.64
CA THR A 236 20.73 -3.56 -6.40
C THR A 236 21.05 -2.68 -7.62
N GLN A 237 20.33 -2.79 -8.74
CA GLN A 237 20.71 -2.13 -10.01
C GLN A 237 19.70 -1.12 -10.57
N ARG A 238 18.70 -0.65 -9.82
CA ARG A 238 17.80 0.40 -10.31
C ARG A 238 17.96 1.66 -9.43
N PRO A 239 18.14 2.84 -10.06
CA PRO A 239 18.36 4.11 -9.35
C PRO A 239 17.20 4.45 -8.42
#